data_AF-A0A7W8BB78-F1
#
_entry.id   AF-A0A7W8BB78-F1
#
_cell.length_a   1.000
_cell.length_b   1.000
_cell.length_c   1.000
_cell.angle_alpha   90.00
_cell.angle_beta   90.00
_cell.angle_gamma   90.00
#
_symmetry.space_group_name_H-M   'P 1'
#
loop_
_entity.id
_entity.type
_entity.pdbx_description
1 polymer ?
#
loop_
_entity_poly.entity_id
_entity_poly.type
_entity_poly.pdbx_seq_one_letter_code
_entity_poly.pdbx_strand_id
1 'polypeptide(L)'
;MRREITLRPRPEHEAIQHARAIQNTPAWRERYAARAGVEGTISQAVQTVGLRKCRYHGLAKTRLQHQLTAAAINLARIDTWTADRPRARTRISHLAALRPAG
;
A
#
# COMPACT_ATOMS: atom_id res chain seq x y z
N MET A 1 -24.31 21.25 11.99
CA MET A 1 -23.06 20.50 11.79
C MET A 1 -21.95 21.51 11.48
N ARG A 2 -21.05 21.78 12.43
CA ARG A 2 -20.00 22.82 12.30
C ARG A 2 -18.82 22.23 11.52
N ARG A 3 -18.40 22.89 10.44
CA ARG A 3 -17.16 22.53 9.71
C ARG A 3 -16.01 23.30 10.33
N GLU A 4 -15.19 22.63 11.12
CA GLU A 4 -13.95 23.21 11.65
C GLU A 4 -12.78 22.81 10.75
N ILE A 5 -11.96 23.80 10.37
CA ILE A 5 -10.75 23.59 9.57
C ILE A 5 -9.56 23.75 10.51
N THR A 6 -8.84 22.66 10.78
CA THR A 6 -7.58 22.70 11.52
C THR A 6 -6.45 23.07 10.56
N LEU A 7 -5.90 24.27 10.72
CA LEU A 7 -4.72 24.71 9.98
C LEU A 7 -3.46 24.22 10.68
N ARG A 8 -2.57 23.60 9.90
CA ARG A 8 -1.27 23.13 10.38
C ARG A 8 -0.31 24.32 10.58
N PRO A 9 0.55 24.32 11.61
CA PRO A 9 1.62 25.31 11.75
C PRO A 9 2.49 25.39 10.50
N ARG A 10 2.87 26.62 10.11
CA ARG A 10 3.68 26.90 8.92
C ARG A 10 4.93 26.02 8.76
N PRO A 11 5.80 25.82 9.78
CA PRO A 11 7.03 25.03 9.60
C PRO A 11 6.74 23.56 9.24
N GLU A 12 5.71 22.96 9.83
CA GLU A 12 5.33 21.59 9.49
C GLU A 12 4.73 21.50 8.08
N HIS A 13 3.96 22.51 7.67
CA HIS A 13 3.42 22.56 6.32
C HIS A 13 4.55 22.61 5.29
N GLU A 14 5.52 23.50 5.47
CA GLU A 14 6.67 23.65 4.58
C GLU A 14 7.51 22.37 4.53
N ALA A 15 7.75 21.72 5.68
CA ALA A 15 8.48 20.45 5.75
C ALA A 15 7.79 19.34 4.93
N ILE A 16 6.46 19.23 5.02
CA ILE A 16 5.69 18.24 4.25
C ILE A 16 5.73 18.55 2.76
N GLN A 17 5.58 19.81 2.37
CA GLN A 17 5.63 20.19 0.95
C GLN A 17 7.01 19.93 0.35
N HIS A 18 8.08 20.23 1.08
CA HIS A 18 9.44 19.92 0.67
C HIS A 18 9.64 18.40 0.49
N ALA A 19 9.19 17.59 1.45
CA ALA A 19 9.24 16.14 1.33
C ALA A 19 8.46 15.62 0.12
N ARG A 20 7.27 16.17 -0.16
CA ARG A 20 6.47 15.81 -1.35
C ARG A 20 7.16 16.18 -2.65
N ALA A 21 7.84 17.32 -2.70
CA ALA A 21 8.62 17.71 -3.87
C ALA A 21 9.74 16.69 -4.15
N ILE A 22 10.45 16.26 -3.10
CA ILE A 22 11.46 15.20 -3.20
C ILE A 22 10.85 13.88 -3.67
N GLN A 23 9.68 13.49 -3.14
CA GLN A 23 8.97 12.26 -3.52
C GLN A 23 8.59 12.20 -5.00
N ASN A 24 8.44 13.35 -5.65
CA ASN A 24 8.12 13.41 -7.08
C ASN A 24 9.34 13.19 -7.99
N THR A 25 10.56 13.18 -7.44
CA THR A 25 11.76 12.94 -8.22
C THR A 25 11.89 11.47 -8.66
N PRO A 26 12.42 11.18 -9.87
CA PRO A 26 12.64 9.82 -10.33
C PRO A 26 13.54 9.00 -9.39
N ALA A 27 14.64 9.60 -8.92
CA ALA A 27 15.59 8.95 -8.01
C ALA A 27 14.92 8.53 -6.68
N TRP A 28 14.03 9.36 -6.14
CA TRP A 28 13.28 9.00 -4.94
C TRP A 28 12.32 7.83 -5.22
N ARG A 29 11.59 7.87 -6.34
CA ARG A 29 10.65 6.80 -6.73
C ARG A 29 11.36 5.47 -6.94
N GLU A 30 12.51 5.47 -7.58
CA GLU A 30 13.34 4.28 -7.78
C GLU A 30 13.76 3.68 -6.44
N ARG A 31 14.32 4.50 -5.54
CA ARG A 31 14.69 4.06 -4.19
C ARG A 31 13.50 3.53 -3.39
N TYR A 32 12.33 4.16 -3.55
CA TYR A 32 11.12 3.78 -2.81
C TYR A 32 10.37 2.59 -3.41
N ALA A 33 10.65 2.22 -4.67
CA ALA A 33 9.93 1.16 -5.39
C ALA A 33 9.99 -0.19 -4.66
N ALA A 34 11.14 -0.54 -4.07
CA ALA A 34 11.28 -1.75 -3.28
C ALA A 34 10.33 -1.78 -2.08
N ARG A 35 10.25 -0.67 -1.35
CA ARG A 35 9.34 -0.52 -0.20
C ARG A 35 7.88 -0.57 -0.63
N ALA A 36 7.53 0.14 -1.70
CA ALA A 36 6.18 0.11 -2.26
C ALA A 36 5.76 -1.32 -2.67
N GLY A 37 6.69 -2.12 -3.21
CA GLY A 37 6.46 -3.53 -3.51
C GLY A 37 6.16 -4.39 -2.27
N VAL A 38 6.91 -4.18 -1.18
CA VAL A 38 6.66 -4.86 0.11
C VAL A 38 5.30 -4.48 0.68
N GLU A 39 5.00 -3.19 0.73
CA GLU A 39 3.71 -2.68 1.25
C GLU A 39 2.52 -3.18 0.40
N GLY A 40 2.68 -3.24 -0.93
CA GLY A 40 1.70 -3.83 -1.83
C GLY A 40 1.46 -5.32 -1.54
N THR A 41 2.51 -6.08 -1.21
CA THR A 41 2.41 -7.50 -0.82
C THR A 41 1.66 -7.68 0.48
N ILE A 42 1.96 -6.86 1.49
CA ILE A 42 1.25 -6.88 2.77
C ILE A 42 -0.23 -6.53 2.57
N SER A 43 -0.52 -5.51 1.75
CA SER A 43 -1.90 -5.13 1.42
C SER A 43 -2.66 -6.27 0.76
N GLN A 44 -2.07 -6.92 -0.24
CA GLN A 44 -2.65 -8.11 -0.88
C GLN A 44 -2.96 -9.19 0.16
N ALA A 45 -2.00 -9.54 1.01
CA ALA A 45 -2.16 -10.57 2.04
C ALA A 45 -3.28 -10.24 3.04
N VAL A 46 -3.39 -8.98 3.45
CA VAL A 46 -4.44 -8.55 4.38
C VAL A 46 -5.83 -8.63 3.73
N GLN A 47 -5.95 -8.23 2.47
CA GLN A 47 -7.24 -8.12 1.78
C GLN A 47 -7.77 -9.45 1.25
N THR A 48 -6.90 -10.37 0.82
CA THR A 48 -7.35 -11.61 0.16
C THR A 48 -7.42 -12.81 1.11
N VAL A 49 -6.53 -12.89 2.09
CA VAL A 49 -6.33 -14.09 2.91
C VAL A 49 -6.41 -13.83 4.41
N GLY A 50 -6.77 -12.60 4.83
CA GLY A 50 -7.03 -12.29 6.23
C GLY A 50 -5.80 -12.42 7.13
N LEU A 51 -4.60 -12.09 6.63
CA LEU A 51 -3.28 -12.30 7.27
C LEU A 51 -3.20 -11.86 8.75
N ARG A 52 -4.00 -10.87 9.17
CA ARG A 52 -4.00 -10.32 10.54
C ARG A 52 -4.59 -11.27 11.59
N LYS A 53 -5.22 -12.37 11.17
CA LYS A 53 -5.85 -13.33 12.07
C LYS A 53 -5.27 -14.73 11.82
N CYS A 54 -4.74 -15.34 12.86
CA CYS A 54 -4.36 -16.75 12.86
C CYS A 54 -5.42 -17.55 13.61
N ARG A 55 -5.94 -18.62 13.00
CA ARG A 55 -6.95 -19.49 13.63
C ARG A 55 -6.30 -20.51 14.58
N TYR A 56 -4.99 -20.66 14.52
CA TYR A 56 -4.26 -21.66 15.29
C TYR A 56 -3.60 -21.06 16.52
N HIS A 57 -3.59 -21.84 17.60
CA HIS A 57 -2.84 -21.52 18.81
C HIS A 57 -1.43 -22.13 18.74
N GLY A 58 -0.43 -21.37 19.16
CA GLY A 58 0.97 -21.76 19.21
C GLY A 58 1.81 -21.30 18.02
N LEU A 59 3.06 -20.90 18.28
CA LEU A 59 3.96 -20.28 17.30
C LEU A 59 4.27 -21.19 16.09
N ALA A 60 4.41 -22.50 16.30
CA ALA A 60 4.71 -23.45 15.23
C ALA A 60 3.60 -23.47 14.15
N LYS A 61 2.32 -23.53 14.57
CA LYS A 61 1.18 -23.54 13.66
C LYS A 61 0.98 -22.19 12.98
N THR A 62 1.19 -21.09 13.71
CA THR A 62 1.16 -19.73 13.15
C THR A 62 2.24 -19.54 12.08
N ARG A 63 3.47 -20.03 12.33
CA ARG A 63 4.56 -19.98 11.35
C ARG A 63 4.19 -20.75 10.08
N LEU A 64 3.64 -21.96 10.22
CA LEU A 64 3.19 -22.74 9.07
C LEU A 64 2.10 -22.00 8.28
N GLN A 65 1.10 -21.42 8.96
CA GLN A 65 0.06 -20.63 8.30
C GLN A 65 0.66 -19.47 7.49
N HIS A 66 1.62 -18.74 8.04
CA HIS A 66 2.27 -17.63 7.33
C HIS A 66 3.12 -18.09 6.14
N GLN A 67 3.84 -19.22 6.25
CA GLN A 67 4.60 -19.79 5.14
C GLN A 67 3.69 -20.21 3.99
N LEU A 68 2.59 -20.90 4.29
CA LEU A 68 1.59 -21.30 3.28
C LEU A 68 0.90 -20.07 2.67
N THR A 69 0.63 -19.04 3.46
CA THR A 69 0.07 -17.77 2.98
C THR A 69 1.02 -17.09 2.00
N ALA A 70 2.32 -17.03 2.31
CA ALA A 70 3.33 -16.47 1.42
C ALA A 70 3.42 -17.25 0.10
N ALA A 71 3.38 -18.58 0.16
CA ALA A 71 3.35 -19.44 -1.03
C ALA A 71 2.10 -19.17 -1.89
N ALA A 72 0.91 -19.08 -1.28
CA ALA A 72 -0.33 -18.79 -1.99
C ALA A 72 -0.29 -17.42 -2.69
N ILE A 73 0.30 -16.40 -2.06
CA ILE A 73 0.48 -15.08 -2.67
C ILE A 73 1.41 -15.15 -3.89
N ASN A 74 2.50 -15.91 -3.80
CA ASN A 74 3.41 -16.10 -4.94
C ASN A 74 2.70 -16.81 -6.11
N LEU A 75 1.92 -17.85 -5.84
CA LEU A 75 1.14 -18.55 -6.86
C LEU A 75 0.11 -17.63 -7.52
N ALA A 76 -0.63 -16.84 -6.74
CA ALA A 76 -1.59 -15.87 -7.29
C ALA A 76 -0.90 -14.81 -8.18
N ARG A 77 0.32 -14.40 -7.84
CA ARG A 77 1.10 -13.46 -8.65
C ARG A 77 1.56 -14.08 -9.96
N ILE A 78 2.06 -15.31 -9.92
CA ILE A 78 2.45 -16.06 -11.11
C ILE A 78 1.24 -16.18 -12.05
N ASP A 79 0.08 -16.59 -11.53
CA ASP A 79 -1.17 -16.69 -12.30
C ASP A 79 -1.55 -15.35 -12.95
N THR A 80 -1.50 -14.24 -12.21
CA THR A 80 -1.78 -12.92 -12.77
C THR A 80 -0.79 -12.50 -13.85
N TRP A 81 0.48 -12.88 -13.71
CA TRP A 81 1.52 -12.58 -14.68
C TRP A 81 1.35 -13.42 -15.95
N THR A 82 1.08 -14.73 -15.82
CA THR A 82 0.83 -15.61 -16.96
C THR A 82 -0.45 -15.26 -17.71
N ALA A 83 -1.45 -14.70 -17.03
CA ALA A 83 -2.71 -14.29 -17.63
C ALA A 83 -2.70 -12.83 -18.14
N ASP A 84 -1.53 -12.17 -18.18
CA ASP A 84 -1.36 -10.75 -18.55
C ASP A 84 -2.37 -9.80 -17.87
N ARG A 85 -2.80 -10.15 -16.64
CA ARG A 85 -3.77 -9.32 -15.94
C ARG A 85 -3.10 -8.02 -15.50
N PRO A 86 -3.70 -6.85 -15.79
CA PRO A 86 -3.12 -5.59 -15.41
C PRO A 86 -3.04 -5.48 -13.88
N ARG A 87 -1.94 -4.88 -13.40
CA ARG A 87 -1.76 -4.63 -11.97
C ARG A 87 -2.90 -3.76 -11.44
N ALA A 88 -3.33 -4.04 -10.21
CA ALA A 88 -4.38 -3.25 -9.56
C ALA A 88 -4.04 -1.76 -9.57
N ARG A 89 -4.97 -0.93 -10.05
CA ARG A 89 -4.80 0.53 -10.07
C ARG A 89 -4.91 1.09 -8.66
N THR A 90 -4.06 2.08 -8.34
CA THR A 90 -4.18 2.83 -7.09
C THR A 90 -5.57 3.44 -6.99
N ARG A 91 -6.27 3.17 -5.88
CA ARG A 91 -7.60 3.74 -5.63
C ARG A 91 -7.49 5.25 -5.53
N ILE A 92 -8.25 5.97 -6.35
CA ILE A 92 -8.38 7.42 -6.26
C ILE A 92 -9.49 7.72 -5.25
N SER A 93 -9.20 8.55 -4.25
CA SER A 93 -10.22 8.98 -3.28
C SER A 93 -11.25 9.89 -3.94
N HIS A 94 -12.47 9.95 -3.40
CA HIS A 94 -13.53 10.83 -3.94
C HIS A 94 -13.07 12.29 -4.03
N LEU A 95 -12.37 12.78 -3.00
CA LEU A 95 -11.83 14.13 -3.00
C LEU A 95 -10.76 14.32 -4.09
N ALA A 96 -9.88 13.35 -4.29
CA ALA A 96 -8.85 13.42 -5.33
C ALA A 96 -9.45 13.38 -6.75
N ALA A 97 -10.58 12.70 -6.93
CA ALA A 97 -11.30 12.66 -8.20
C ALA A 97 -11.95 14.02 -8.57
N LEU A 98 -12.18 14.90 -7.58
CA LEU A 98 -12.69 16.25 -7.80
C LEU A 98 -11.61 17.28 -8.15
N ARG A 99 -10.36 16.88 -8.39
CA ARG A 99 -9.30 17.82 -8.80
C ARG A 99 -9.70 18.47 -10.12
N PRO A 100 -9.74 19.81 -10.22
CA PRO A 100 -10.00 20.47 -11.49
C PRO A 100 -8.94 20.07 -12.50
N ALA A 101 -9.35 19.82 -13.75
CA ALA A 101 -8.44 19.70 -14.87
C ALA A 101 -7.75 21.06 -15.03
N GLY A 102 -6.42 21.06 -14.86
CA GLY A 102 -5.58 22.22 -15.20
C GLY A 102 -5.31 22.25 -16.69
#